data_AF-A0A8S3GHP6-F1
#
_entry.id   AF-A0A8S3GHP6-F1
#
_cell.length_a   1.000
_cell.length_b   1.000
_cell.length_c   1.000
_cell.angle_alpha   90.00
_cell.angle_beta   90.00
_cell.angle_gamma   90.00
#
_symmetry.space_group_name_H-M   'P 1'
#
loop_
_entity.id
_entity.type
_entity.pdbx_description
1 polymer ?
#
loop_
_entity_poly.entity_id
_entity_poly.type
_entity_poly.pdbx_seq_one_letter_code
_entity_poly.pdbx_strand_id
1 'polypeptide(L)'
;MPKARTNFAYDVKLAIPERFRPTGKEALRDFMYGHLGECHLRSLRYFDIGQSFAFDTLHNLYRGTFMRLLELWFDTQYRNQPWSLISKIGLIDVSLSIHKFPSTICRTPRTLLKYNDFKASELRCTLLFGFASFSMYLP
;
A
#
# COMPACT_ATOMS: atom_id res chain seq x y z
N MET A 1 6.65 14.46 -17.71
CA MET A 1 5.87 13.23 -17.46
C MET A 1 6.79 12.18 -16.86
N PRO A 2 6.42 11.48 -15.77
CA PRO A 2 7.23 10.37 -15.27
C PRO A 2 7.26 9.29 -16.36
N LYS A 3 8.46 8.97 -16.86
CA LYS A 3 8.64 7.88 -17.83
C LYS A 3 8.14 6.60 -17.17
N ALA A 4 7.18 5.91 -17.79
CA ALA A 4 6.75 4.59 -17.33
C ALA A 4 8.00 3.72 -17.18
N ARG A 5 8.15 3.07 -16.02
CA ARG A 5 9.29 2.17 -15.77
C ARG A 5 9.09 0.94 -16.67
N THR A 6 9.75 0.94 -17.81
CA THR A 6 9.77 -0.21 -18.73
C THR A 6 10.57 -1.36 -18.13
N ASN A 7 10.47 -2.55 -18.73
CA ASN A 7 11.29 -3.70 -18.35
C ASN A 7 12.79 -3.32 -18.17
N PHE A 8 13.32 -2.46 -19.04
CA PHE A 8 14.71 -1.97 -18.99
C PHE A 8 15.07 -1.27 -17.66
N ALA A 9 14.15 -0.49 -17.07
CA ALA A 9 14.40 0.19 -15.80
C ALA A 9 14.46 -0.80 -14.61
N TYR A 10 13.78 -1.94 -14.73
CA TYR A 10 13.83 -3.02 -13.74
C TYR A 10 15.03 -3.95 -13.98
N ASP A 11 15.45 -4.16 -15.22
CA ASP A 11 16.65 -4.94 -15.57
C ASP A 11 17.92 -4.38 -14.95
N VAL A 12 18.08 -3.06 -14.93
CA VAL A 12 19.25 -2.40 -14.30
C VAL A 12 19.29 -2.64 -12.79
N LYS A 13 18.14 -2.85 -12.14
CA LYS A 13 18.05 -3.14 -10.70
C LYS A 13 18.11 -4.63 -10.37
N LEU A 14 17.63 -5.45 -11.29
CA LEU A 14 17.68 -6.90 -11.22
C LEU A 14 18.93 -7.37 -11.96
N ALA A 15 20.11 -7.07 -11.42
CA ALA A 15 21.31 -7.83 -11.75
C ALA A 15 21.12 -9.24 -11.17
N ILE A 16 20.28 -10.06 -11.81
CA ILE A 16 20.01 -11.44 -11.41
C ILE A 16 21.31 -12.20 -11.70
N PRO A 17 22.03 -12.69 -10.68
CA PRO A 17 23.22 -13.49 -10.93
C PRO A 17 22.80 -14.72 -11.72
N GLU A 18 23.56 -15.08 -12.76
CA GLU A 18 23.34 -16.33 -13.49
C GLU A 18 23.31 -17.51 -12.50
N ARG A 19 22.13 -18.13 -12.35
CA ARG A 19 21.90 -19.42 -11.68
C ARG A 19 22.61 -19.57 -10.32
N PHE A 20 22.12 -18.87 -9.29
CA PHE A 20 22.49 -19.19 -7.92
C PHE A 20 22.03 -20.63 -7.55
N ARG A 21 22.98 -21.55 -7.37
CA ARG A 21 22.73 -22.86 -6.75
C ARG A 21 23.13 -22.80 -5.28
N PRO A 22 22.17 -22.76 -4.33
CA PRO A 22 22.51 -22.72 -2.92
C PRO A 22 23.26 -24.00 -2.52
N THR A 23 24.48 -23.85 -2.02
CA THR A 23 25.30 -24.94 -1.46
C THR A 23 25.34 -24.78 0.05
N GLY A 24 24.34 -25.31 0.75
CA GLY A 24 24.25 -25.27 2.21
C GLY A 24 22.82 -25.11 2.73
N LYS A 25 22.54 -25.59 3.95
CA LYS A 25 21.19 -25.54 4.56
C LYS A 25 20.69 -24.12 4.80
N GLU A 26 21.57 -23.19 5.16
CA GLU A 26 21.20 -21.77 5.38
C GLU A 26 20.91 -21.05 4.06
N ALA A 27 21.76 -21.25 3.05
CA ALA A 27 21.53 -20.74 1.69
C ALA A 27 20.25 -21.31 1.05
N LEU A 28 19.92 -22.58 1.33
CA LEU A 28 18.65 -23.20 0.93
C LEU A 28 17.45 -22.55 1.62
N ARG A 29 17.58 -22.21 2.92
CA ARG A 29 16.52 -21.58 3.69
C ARG A 29 16.23 -20.18 3.15
N ASP A 30 17.27 -19.38 2.92
CA ASP A 30 17.13 -18.04 2.33
C ASP A 30 16.62 -18.10 0.88
N PHE A 31 16.99 -19.13 0.11
CA PHE A 31 16.43 -19.39 -1.22
C PHE A 31 14.93 -19.72 -1.18
N MET A 32 14.48 -20.47 -0.17
CA MET A 32 13.07 -20.86 0.01
C MET A 32 12.19 -19.72 0.58
N TYR A 33 12.78 -18.73 1.28
CA TYR A 33 12.05 -17.56 1.80
C TYR A 33 11.72 -16.49 0.74
N GLY A 34 11.96 -16.78 -0.54
CA GLY A 34 11.50 -15.98 -1.67
C GLY A 34 12.67 -15.45 -2.48
N HIS A 35 13.05 -16.18 -3.53
CA HIS A 35 13.99 -15.69 -4.52
C HIS A 35 13.30 -14.64 -5.41
N LEU A 36 14.01 -13.55 -5.72
CA LEU A 36 13.71 -12.68 -6.86
C LEU A 36 14.00 -13.48 -8.15
N GLY A 37 13.12 -14.42 -8.48
CA GLY A 37 13.19 -15.21 -9.70
C GLY A 37 12.72 -14.39 -10.91
N GLU A 38 13.14 -14.81 -12.09
CA GLU A 38 12.62 -14.24 -13.32
C GLU A 38 11.09 -14.41 -13.37
N CYS A 39 10.38 -13.29 -13.55
CA CYS A 39 8.94 -13.32 -13.77
C CYS A 39 8.67 -14.05 -15.09
N HIS A 40 7.99 -15.20 -15.06
CA HIS A 40 7.73 -15.99 -16.27
C HIS A 40 6.92 -15.21 -17.32
N LEU A 41 6.09 -14.24 -16.91
CA LEU A 41 5.37 -13.36 -17.83
C LEU A 41 6.32 -12.49 -18.66
N ARG A 42 7.56 -12.28 -18.19
CA ARG A 42 8.60 -11.52 -18.90
C ARG A 42 9.06 -12.17 -20.19
N SER A 43 8.89 -13.49 -20.36
CA SER A 43 9.21 -14.16 -21.63
C SER A 43 8.16 -13.89 -22.71
N LEU A 44 7.01 -13.30 -22.36
CA LEU A 44 5.96 -12.99 -23.32
C LEU A 44 6.35 -11.78 -24.17
N ARG A 45 6.27 -11.93 -25.50
CA ARG A 45 6.69 -10.95 -26.50
C ARG A 45 6.19 -9.51 -26.30
N TYR A 46 5.00 -9.35 -25.72
CA TYR A 46 4.33 -8.05 -25.54
C TYR A 46 4.13 -7.67 -24.07
N PHE A 47 4.77 -8.39 -23.14
CA PHE A 47 4.64 -8.09 -21.73
C PHE A 47 5.67 -7.05 -21.30
N ASP A 48 5.20 -5.89 -20.86
CA ASP A 48 5.98 -4.86 -20.19
C ASP A 48 5.45 -4.67 -18.78
N ILE A 49 6.32 -4.80 -17.76
CA ILE A 49 5.89 -4.74 -16.36
C ILE A 49 5.18 -3.43 -15.98
N GLY A 50 5.53 -2.32 -16.65
CA GLY A 50 4.93 -1.02 -16.40
C GLY A 50 3.60 -0.81 -17.12
N GLN A 51 3.30 -1.59 -18.16
CA GLN A 51 2.12 -1.40 -19.02
C GLN A 51 1.13 -2.58 -18.99
N SER A 52 1.63 -3.79 -18.75
CA SER A 52 0.85 -5.03 -18.83
C SER A 52 0.13 -5.39 -17.54
N PHE A 53 0.52 -4.79 -16.41
CA PHE A 53 -0.26 -4.89 -15.18
C PHE A 53 -1.32 -3.80 -15.13
N ALA A 54 -2.59 -4.21 -15.06
CA ALA A 54 -3.66 -3.30 -14.73
C ALA A 54 -3.44 -2.74 -13.31
N PHE A 55 -3.59 -1.42 -13.17
CA PHE A 55 -3.46 -0.77 -11.88
C PHE A 55 -4.62 -1.20 -10.96
N ASP A 56 -4.37 -2.16 -10.06
CA ASP A 56 -5.35 -2.56 -9.07
C ASP A 56 -5.57 -1.43 -8.04
N THR A 57 -6.77 -0.87 -8.06
CA THR A 57 -7.17 0.18 -7.11
C THR A 57 -7.18 -0.31 -5.66
N LEU A 58 -7.49 -1.58 -5.40
CA LEU A 58 -7.57 -2.08 -4.02
C LEU A 58 -6.20 -2.12 -3.35
N HIS A 59 -5.25 -2.83 -3.94
CA HIS A 59 -3.95 -3.01 -3.31
C HIS A 59 -2.98 -1.87 -3.58
N ASN A 60 -2.93 -1.31 -4.80
CA ASN A 60 -1.94 -0.27 -5.10
C ASN A 60 -2.36 1.10 -4.54
N LEU A 61 -3.62 1.51 -4.75
CA LEU A 61 -4.07 2.82 -4.31
C LEU A 61 -4.46 2.82 -2.84
N TYR A 62 -5.41 1.98 -2.42
CA TYR A 62 -5.91 2.04 -1.05
C TYR A 62 -4.91 1.42 -0.06
N ARG A 63 -4.49 0.16 -0.27
CA ARG A 63 -3.54 -0.49 0.66
C ARG A 63 -2.11 0.02 0.54
N GLY A 64 -1.69 0.50 -0.63
CA GLY A 64 -0.36 1.08 -0.83
C GLY A 64 -0.34 2.56 -0.43
N THR A 65 -0.87 3.42 -1.30
CA THR A 65 -0.76 4.87 -1.14
C THR A 65 -1.52 5.41 0.06
N PHE A 66 -2.80 5.06 0.21
CA PHE A 66 -3.62 5.63 1.28
C PHE A 66 -3.21 5.12 2.66
N MET A 67 -2.81 3.84 2.78
CA MET A 67 -2.21 3.33 4.01
C MET A 67 -0.98 4.14 4.43
N ARG A 68 -0.09 4.45 3.47
CA ARG A 68 1.08 5.28 3.76
C ARG A 68 0.73 6.70 4.19
N LEU A 69 -0.37 7.25 3.66
CA LEU A 69 -0.90 8.55 4.10
C LEU A 69 -1.40 8.50 5.55
N LEU A 70 -2.10 7.43 5.94
CA LEU A 70 -2.55 7.23 7.32
C LEU A 70 -1.37 7.08 8.29
N GLU A 71 -0.32 6.36 7.89
CA GLU A 71 0.92 6.27 8.67
C GLU A 71 1.55 7.64 8.89
N LEU A 72 1.61 8.50 7.87
CA LEU A 72 2.07 9.88 8.05
C LEU A 72 1.17 10.59 9.09
N TRP A 73 -0.14 10.64 8.86
CA TRP A 73 -1.03 11.39 9.74
C TRP A 73 -1.08 10.90 11.19
N PHE A 74 -0.94 9.59 11.44
CA PHE A 74 -1.23 8.98 12.74
C PHE A 74 -0.06 8.28 13.42
N ASP A 75 1.09 8.13 12.79
CA ASP A 75 2.28 7.59 13.47
C ASP A 75 2.84 8.60 14.47
N THR A 76 3.12 8.10 15.67
CA THR A 76 3.77 8.82 16.78
C THR A 76 5.09 9.47 16.37
N GLN A 77 5.80 8.89 15.40
CA GLN A 77 7.06 9.43 14.88
C GLN A 77 6.90 10.84 14.27
N TYR A 78 5.72 11.15 13.74
CA TYR A 78 5.43 12.42 13.08
C TYR A 78 4.63 13.38 13.94
N ARG A 79 4.46 13.13 15.24
CA ARG A 79 3.60 13.94 16.14
C ARG A 79 3.85 15.45 16.06
N ASN A 80 5.11 15.86 15.87
CA ASN A 80 5.51 17.27 15.86
C ASN A 80 5.45 17.91 14.46
N GLN A 81 4.99 17.17 13.44
CA GLN A 81 4.86 17.67 12.08
C GLN A 81 3.56 18.46 11.91
N PRO A 82 3.54 19.54 11.10
CA PRO A 82 2.38 20.42 10.96
C PRO A 82 1.15 19.73 10.36
N TRP A 83 1.36 18.66 9.58
CA TRP A 83 0.32 17.85 8.95
C TRP A 83 -0.08 16.62 9.79
N SER A 84 0.49 16.45 10.99
CA SER A 84 0.18 15.31 11.85
C SER A 84 -1.20 15.47 12.50
N LEU A 85 -2.00 14.42 12.41
CA LEU A 85 -3.35 14.35 12.97
C LEU A 85 -3.42 13.46 14.22
N ILE A 86 -2.28 12.95 14.71
CA ILE A 86 -2.26 12.02 15.85
C ILE A 86 -2.91 12.57 17.11
N SER A 87 -2.79 13.88 17.36
CA SER A 87 -3.42 14.54 18.51
C SER A 87 -4.95 14.56 18.42
N LYS A 88 -5.51 14.35 17.22
CA LYS A 88 -6.94 14.38 16.92
C LYS A 88 -7.51 13.01 16.56
N ILE A 89 -6.71 11.95 16.61
CA ILE A 89 -7.11 10.59 16.17
C ILE A 89 -8.41 10.13 16.83
N GLY A 90 -8.61 10.38 18.13
CA GLY A 90 -9.84 10.02 18.83
C GLY A 90 -11.07 10.80 18.35
N LEU A 91 -10.92 12.10 18.05
CA LEU A 91 -12.02 12.92 17.53
C LEU A 91 -12.41 12.50 16.11
N ILE A 92 -11.40 12.18 15.28
CA ILE A 92 -11.60 11.69 13.92
C ILE A 92 -12.27 10.31 13.96
N ASP A 93 -11.85 9.42 14.86
CA ASP A 93 -12.44 8.08 15.02
C ASP A 93 -13.93 8.15 15.40
N VAL A 94 -14.26 9.03 16.36
CA VAL A 94 -15.66 9.29 16.73
C VAL A 94 -16.44 9.82 15.53
N SER A 95 -15.89 10.79 14.79
CA SER A 95 -16.53 11.32 13.58
C SER A 95 -16.79 10.21 12.55
N LEU A 96 -15.81 9.36 12.26
CA LEU A 96 -15.96 8.23 11.34
C LEU A 96 -16.99 7.22 11.81
N SER A 97 -17.08 6.97 13.12
CA SER A 97 -18.05 6.02 13.70
C SER A 97 -19.50 6.48 13.56
N ILE A 98 -19.74 7.79 13.54
CA ILE A 98 -21.07 8.40 13.38
C ILE A 98 -21.53 8.33 11.91
N HIS A 99 -20.60 8.40 10.95
CA HIS A 99 -20.93 8.38 9.53
C HIS A 99 -21.40 6.98 9.10
N LYS A 100 -22.60 6.91 8.53
CA LYS A 100 -23.05 5.74 7.77
C LYS A 100 -22.57 5.88 6.34
N PHE A 101 -21.55 5.12 5.97
CA PHE A 101 -21.04 5.15 4.60
C PHE A 101 -22.06 4.57 3.62
N PRO A 102 -22.27 5.20 2.45
CA PRO A 102 -23.17 4.71 1.41
C PRO A 102 -22.53 3.49 0.75
N SER A 103 -22.76 2.32 1.35
CA SER A 103 -22.11 1.09 0.94
C SER A 103 -23.06 -0.09 1.14
N THR A 104 -23.44 -0.72 0.04
CA THR A 104 -24.24 -1.96 0.01
C THR A 104 -23.42 -3.21 0.34
N ILE A 105 -22.08 -3.16 0.27
CA ILE A 105 -21.21 -4.36 0.30
C ILE A 105 -19.99 -4.21 1.22
N CYS A 106 -19.51 -2.98 1.47
CA CYS A 106 -18.31 -2.73 2.28
C CYS A 106 -18.68 -2.49 3.74
N ARG A 107 -17.93 -3.18 4.61
CA ARG A 107 -18.03 -3.11 6.08
C ARG A 107 -17.69 -1.71 6.57
N THR A 108 -18.35 -1.28 7.65
CA THR A 108 -17.89 -0.11 8.40
C THR A 108 -16.43 -0.33 8.81
N PRO A 109 -15.52 0.61 8.51
CA PRO A 109 -14.13 0.52 8.94
C PRO A 109 -14.07 0.40 10.46
N ARG A 110 -13.09 -0.36 10.93
CA ARG A 110 -12.78 -0.45 12.36
C ARG A 110 -12.35 0.91 12.92
N THR A 111 -12.14 0.94 14.24
CA THR A 111 -11.50 2.09 14.88
C THR A 111 -10.19 2.46 14.19
N LEU A 112 -10.01 3.75 13.96
CA LEU A 112 -8.82 4.36 13.39
C LEU A 112 -7.59 4.09 14.25
N LEU A 113 -7.73 3.76 15.54
CA LEU A 113 -6.61 3.32 16.39
C LEU A 113 -5.92 2.05 15.87
N LYS A 114 -6.61 1.25 15.05
CA LYS A 114 -6.09 0.02 14.42
C LYS A 114 -6.00 0.16 12.90
N TYR A 115 -5.70 1.36 12.40
CA TYR A 115 -5.62 1.61 10.96
C TYR A 115 -4.63 0.67 10.23
N ASN A 116 -3.59 0.19 10.91
CA ASN A 116 -2.65 -0.81 10.39
C ASN A 116 -3.29 -2.15 9.97
N ASP A 117 -4.40 -2.51 10.61
CA ASP A 117 -5.13 -3.74 10.34
C ASP A 117 -6.26 -3.56 9.32
N PHE A 118 -6.39 -2.36 8.73
CA PHE A 118 -7.46 -2.09 7.78
C PHE A 118 -7.26 -2.90 6.50
N LYS A 119 -8.35 -3.51 6.03
CA LYS A 119 -8.39 -4.13 4.71
C LYS A 119 -8.47 -3.05 3.64
N ALA A 120 -8.06 -3.38 2.42
CA ALA A 120 -8.17 -2.49 1.26
C ALA A 120 -9.59 -1.93 1.06
N SER A 121 -10.63 -2.74 1.35
CA SER A 121 -12.02 -2.30 1.26
C SER A 121 -12.41 -1.27 2.34
N GLU A 122 -11.87 -1.40 3.56
CA GLU A 122 -12.08 -0.43 4.64
C GLU A 122 -11.37 0.90 4.34
N LEU A 123 -10.14 0.81 3.83
CA LEU A 123 -9.37 1.95 3.34
C LEU A 123 -10.10 2.67 2.21
N ARG A 124 -10.69 1.92 1.26
CA ARG A 124 -11.53 2.49 0.19
C ARG A 124 -12.70 3.28 0.75
N CYS A 125 -13.48 2.71 1.67
CA CYS A 125 -14.62 3.40 2.26
C CYS A 125 -14.22 4.65 3.03
N THR A 126 -13.15 4.54 3.82
CA THR A 126 -12.61 5.66 4.59
C THR A 126 -12.16 6.79 3.67
N LEU A 127 -11.44 6.49 2.59
CA LEU A 127 -10.98 7.50 1.63
C LEU A 127 -12.12 8.11 0.80
N LEU A 128 -13.07 7.32 0.32
CA LEU A 128 -14.11 7.84 -0.58
C LEU A 128 -15.24 8.54 0.15
N PHE A 129 -15.59 8.09 1.35
CA PHE A 129 -16.79 8.54 2.06
C PHE A 129 -16.48 9.12 3.45
N GLY A 130 -15.37 8.73 4.07
CA GLY A 130 -14.93 9.24 5.37
C GLY A 130 -13.94 10.39 5.29
N PHE A 131 -13.51 10.82 4.09
CA PHE A 131 -12.47 11.85 3.94
C PHE A 131 -12.86 13.17 4.62
N ALA A 132 -14.15 13.51 4.62
CA ALA A 132 -14.67 14.69 5.28
C ALA A 132 -14.31 14.76 6.78
N SER A 133 -14.23 13.60 7.45
CA SER A 133 -13.81 13.53 8.86
C SER A 133 -12.34 13.92 9.07
N PHE A 134 -11.49 13.77 8.06
CA PHE A 134 -10.08 14.18 8.10
C PHE A 134 -9.92 15.63 7.67
N SER A 135 -10.64 16.07 6.63
CA SER A 135 -10.47 17.41 6.03
C SER A 135 -10.76 18.55 7.00
N MET A 136 -11.56 18.32 8.05
CA MET A 136 -11.82 19.31 9.11
C MET A 136 -10.57 19.65 9.95
N TYR A 137 -9.55 18.80 9.92
CA TYR A 137 -8.35 18.92 10.75
C TYR A 137 -7.06 19.07 9.94
N LEU A 138 -7.15 18.98 8.61
CA LEU A 138 -6.02 19.23 7.73
C LEU A 138 -5.75 20.75 7.66
N PRO A 139 -4.46 21.16 7.68
CA PRO A 139 -4.07 22.57 7.53
C PRO A 139 -4.36 23.12 6.13
#